data_AF-B2W5J7-F1
#
_entry.id   AF-B2W5J7-F1
#
_cell.length_a   1.000
_cell.length_b   1.000
_cell.length_c   1.000
_cell.angle_alpha   90.00
_cell.angle_beta   90.00
_cell.angle_gamma   90.00
#
_symmetry.space_group_name_H-M   'P 1'
#
loop_
_entity.id
_entity.type
_entity.pdbx_description
1 polymer ?
#
loop_
_entity_poly.entity_id
_entity_poly.type
_entity_poly.pdbx_seq_one_letter_code
_entity_poly.pdbx_strand_id
1 'polypeptide(L)'
;MDLSTKNSPRGRPLETNTIDHIVRCYGGQTIAIEMEPQYMQKSKQSRDLVHYIDFLNRRNGELRIELTFYRECYQHAEKFKGKIAETSQDLLHACIIGLLDEMAFDEIRDLSKALVDAVDQLRLDQEKAFNDFIAPYKASKSPPKATMSMDGFI
;
A
#
# COMPACT_ATOMS: atom_id res chain seq x y z
N MET A 1 -23.31 18.64 63.55
CA MET A 1 -23.67 18.14 62.21
C MET A 1 -22.75 18.82 61.23
N ASP A 2 -21.66 18.13 60.85
CA ASP A 2 -20.57 18.69 60.04
C ASP A 2 -20.84 18.52 58.55
N LEU A 3 -20.91 19.64 57.83
CA LEU A 3 -20.95 19.73 56.37
C LEU A 3 -19.52 19.74 55.83
N SER A 4 -18.96 18.56 55.57
CA SER A 4 -17.68 18.45 54.86
C SER A 4 -17.93 18.27 53.36
N THR A 5 -17.97 19.39 52.64
CA THR A 5 -17.98 19.43 51.17
C THR A 5 -16.62 18.95 50.64
N LYS A 6 -16.56 17.67 50.28
CA LYS A 6 -15.39 17.02 49.70
C LYS A 6 -15.23 17.51 48.24
N ASN A 7 -14.38 18.52 48.05
CA ASN A 7 -14.01 19.02 46.72
C ASN A 7 -13.30 17.91 45.94
N SER A 8 -13.93 17.44 44.85
CA SER A 8 -13.31 16.52 43.89
C SER A 8 -12.09 17.19 43.24
N PRO A 9 -10.96 16.48 43.05
CA PRO A 9 -9.81 17.06 42.36
C PRO A 9 -10.22 17.44 40.94
N ARG A 10 -10.08 18.73 40.60
CA ARG A 10 -10.26 19.24 39.24
C ARG A 10 -9.27 18.50 38.33
N GLY A 11 -9.79 17.57 37.52
CA GLY A 11 -9.00 16.81 36.56
C GLY A 11 -8.19 17.77 35.68
N ARG A 12 -6.89 17.52 35.61
CA ARG A 12 -5.98 18.18 34.65
C ARG A 12 -6.61 18.03 33.25
N PRO A 13 -6.64 19.08 32.40
CA PRO A 13 -7.12 18.94 31.03
C PRO A 13 -6.39 17.77 30.37
N LEU A 14 -7.14 16.84 29.76
CA LEU A 14 -6.57 15.74 28.98
C LEU A 14 -5.57 16.35 27.99
N GLU A 15 -4.30 16.03 28.17
CA GLU A 15 -3.28 16.34 27.16
C GLU A 15 -3.79 15.74 25.85
N THR A 16 -3.92 16.57 24.81
CA THR A 16 -4.46 16.19 23.52
C THR A 16 -3.55 15.15 22.90
N ASN A 17 -3.79 13.88 23.21
CA ASN A 17 -3.25 12.77 22.46
C ASN A 17 -3.73 12.96 21.02
N THR A 18 -2.80 12.96 20.06
CA THR A 18 -3.10 13.14 18.64
C THR A 18 -4.20 12.19 18.17
N ILE A 19 -4.25 10.99 18.77
CA ILE A 19 -5.28 9.98 18.51
C ILE A 19 -6.68 10.47 18.97
N ASP A 20 -6.79 11.01 20.18
CA ASP A 20 -8.06 11.53 20.72
C ASP A 20 -8.57 12.72 19.90
N HIS A 21 -7.67 13.59 19.42
CA HIS A 21 -8.03 14.69 18.53
C HIS A 21 -8.65 14.16 17.23
N ILE A 22 -8.01 13.18 16.60
CA ILE A 22 -8.51 12.56 15.37
C ILE A 22 -9.87 11.90 15.62
N VAL A 23 -10.02 11.09 16.68
CA VAL A 23 -11.28 10.42 17.02
C VAL A 23 -12.41 11.43 17.25
N ARG A 24 -12.11 12.57 17.89
CA ARG A 24 -13.09 13.62 18.17
C ARG A 24 -13.50 14.39 16.92
N CYS A 25 -12.58 14.64 15.97
CA CYS A 25 -12.89 15.24 14.68
C CYS A 25 -13.87 14.39 13.85
N TYR A 26 -13.87 13.06 14.03
CA TYR A 26 -14.78 12.14 13.37
C TYR A 26 -15.96 11.68 14.26
N GLY A 27 -16.45 12.57 15.13
CA GLY A 27 -17.68 12.35 15.88
C GLY A 27 -17.59 11.29 16.98
N GLY A 28 -16.38 11.01 17.49
CA GLY A 28 -16.17 10.00 18.54
C GLY A 28 -16.24 8.56 18.05
N GLN A 29 -16.30 8.34 16.73
CA GLN A 29 -16.35 7.02 16.12
C GLN A 29 -15.01 6.70 15.46
N THR A 30 -14.41 5.55 15.81
CA THR A 30 -13.32 4.95 15.05
C THR A 30 -13.90 4.24 13.83
N ILE A 31 -14.32 5.02 12.83
CA ILE A 31 -14.78 4.45 11.56
C ILE A 31 -13.52 4.08 10.77
N ALA A 32 -13.37 2.80 10.43
CA ALA A 32 -12.44 2.39 9.39
C ALA A 32 -13.01 2.90 8.05
N ILE A 33 -12.64 4.13 7.67
CA ILE A 33 -13.14 4.82 6.47
C ILE A 33 -12.85 3.98 5.21
N GLU A 34 -11.84 3.12 5.26
CA GLU A 34 -11.42 2.24 4.17
C GLU A 34 -12.28 0.96 4.02
N MET A 35 -13.25 0.70 4.91
CA MET A 35 -14.10 -0.48 4.82
C MET A 35 -15.46 -0.13 4.19
N GLU A 36 -15.76 -0.71 3.03
CA GLU A 36 -17.04 -0.50 2.33
C GLU A 36 -18.25 -0.78 3.25
N PRO A 37 -19.31 0.05 3.25
CA PRO A 37 -20.44 -0.08 4.19
C PRO A 37 -21.11 -1.46 4.21
N GLN A 38 -21.05 -2.20 3.10
CA GLN A 38 -21.58 -3.56 3.00
C GLN A 38 -20.81 -4.57 3.87
N TYR A 39 -19.52 -4.35 4.12
CA TYR A 39 -18.70 -5.16 5.02
C TYR A 39 -18.87 -4.74 6.49
N MET A 40 -19.17 -3.46 6.76
CA MET A 40 -19.52 -2.97 8.09
C MET A 40 -20.85 -3.52 8.63
N GLN A 41 -21.82 -3.83 7.78
CA GLN A 41 -23.07 -4.44 8.23
C GLN A 41 -22.93 -5.94 8.52
N LYS A 42 -22.07 -6.64 7.77
CA LYS A 42 -21.80 -8.07 7.98
C LYS A 42 -21.02 -8.34 9.26
N SER A 43 -20.17 -7.40 9.71
CA SER A 43 -19.44 -7.49 10.99
C SER A 43 -20.32 -7.28 12.23
N LYS A 44 -21.53 -6.73 12.06
CA LYS A 44 -22.51 -6.50 13.14
C LYS A 44 -23.50 -7.65 13.35
N GLN A 45 -23.50 -8.66 12.47
CA GLN A 45 -24.31 -9.86 12.68
C GLN A 45 -23.63 -10.75 13.72
N SER A 46 -24.35 -11.17 14.77
CA SER A 46 -23.88 -12.14 15.75
C SER A 46 -23.71 -13.51 15.08
N ARG A 47 -22.58 -13.69 14.41
CA ARG A 47 -22.09 -15.00 14.00
C ARG A 47 -21.30 -15.59 15.17
N ASP A 48 -21.30 -16.91 15.22
CA ASP A 48 -20.40 -17.67 16.08
C ASP A 48 -19.03 -17.00 16.16
N LEU A 49 -18.65 -16.58 17.36
CA LEU A 49 -17.47 -15.74 17.61
C LEU A 49 -16.21 -16.37 17.02
N VAL A 50 -16.14 -17.70 17.00
CA VAL A 50 -15.03 -18.47 16.42
C VAL A 50 -14.94 -18.22 14.92
N HIS A 51 -16.05 -18.37 14.19
CA HIS A 51 -16.09 -18.12 12.75
C HIS A 51 -15.85 -16.64 12.39
N TYR A 52 -16.25 -15.72 13.26
CA TYR A 52 -15.97 -14.30 13.07
C TYR A 52 -14.49 -13.97 13.28
N ILE A 53 -13.85 -14.57 14.30
CA ILE A 53 -12.40 -14.46 14.54
C ILE A 53 -11.62 -15.01 13.34
N ASP A 54 -11.99 -16.17 12.80
CA ASP A 54 -11.33 -16.76 11.63
C ASP A 54 -11.46 -15.87 10.38
N PHE A 55 -12.65 -15.29 10.16
CA PHE A 55 -12.87 -14.33 9.09
C PHE A 55 -11.98 -13.09 9.24
N LEU A 56 -11.92 -12.51 10.44
CA LEU A 56 -11.08 -11.35 10.72
C LEU A 56 -9.59 -11.66 10.55
N ASN A 57 -9.14 -12.83 10.99
CA ASN A 57 -7.75 -13.27 10.81
C ASN A 57 -7.39 -13.42 9.34
N ARG A 58 -8.27 -14.03 8.54
CA ARG A 58 -8.08 -14.13 7.09
C ARG A 58 -8.02 -12.76 6.43
N ARG A 59 -8.95 -11.86 6.78
CA ARG A 59 -9.01 -10.50 6.23
C ARG A 59 -7.79 -9.68 6.63
N ASN A 60 -7.32 -9.80 7.86
CA ASN A 60 -6.07 -9.18 8.31
C ASN A 60 -4.85 -9.71 7.56
N GLY A 61 -4.82 -11.00 7.23
CA GLY A 61 -3.80 -11.59 6.36
C GLY A 61 -3.79 -10.97 4.97
N GLU A 62 -4.95 -10.89 4.31
CA GLU A 62 -5.12 -10.26 3.00
C GLU A 62 -4.63 -8.81 3.01
N LEU A 63 -5.07 -8.00 3.99
CA LEU A 63 -4.70 -6.61 4.12
C LEU A 63 -3.19 -6.41 4.35
N ARG A 64 -2.52 -7.29 5.10
CA ARG A 64 -1.06 -7.22 5.29
C ARG A 64 -0.30 -7.45 3.99
N ILE A 65 -0.78 -8.37 3.17
CA ILE A 65 -0.17 -8.69 1.89
C ILE A 65 -0.38 -7.52 0.91
N GLU A 66 -1.59 -6.97 0.86
CA GLU A 66 -1.92 -5.78 0.07
C GLU A 66 -1.08 -4.57 0.48
N LEU A 67 -0.94 -4.31 1.79
CA LEU A 67 -0.09 -3.23 2.31
C LEU A 67 1.38 -3.41 1.90
N THR A 68 1.86 -4.66 1.87
CA THR A 68 3.25 -4.97 1.49
C THR A 68 3.47 -4.71 0.00
N PHE A 69 2.53 -5.12 -0.85
CA PHE A 69 2.53 -4.82 -2.28
C PHE A 69 2.56 -3.32 -2.55
N TYR A 70 1.68 -2.54 -1.90
CA TYR A 70 1.67 -1.08 -2.08
C TYR A 70 2.97 -0.41 -1.62
N ARG A 71 3.61 -0.90 -0.56
CA ARG A 71 4.91 -0.39 -0.12
C ARG A 71 5.99 -0.63 -1.17
N GLU A 72 6.01 -1.79 -1.80
CA GLU A 72 6.96 -2.08 -2.89
C GLU A 72 6.68 -1.18 -4.11
N CYS A 73 5.42 -1.06 -4.54
CA CYS A 73 5.05 -0.15 -5.62
C CYS A 73 5.48 1.30 -5.35
N TYR A 74 5.30 1.77 -4.10
CA TYR A 74 5.71 3.12 -3.70
C TYR A 74 7.23 3.31 -3.78
N GLN A 75 8.03 2.31 -3.39
CA GLN A 75 9.49 2.38 -3.54
C GLN A 75 9.91 2.50 -5.01
N HIS A 76 9.26 1.78 -5.92
CA HIS A 76 9.52 1.91 -7.36
C HIS A 76 9.10 3.29 -7.89
N ALA A 77 7.96 3.82 -7.44
CA ALA A 77 7.49 5.15 -7.82
C ALA A 77 8.43 6.27 -7.34
N GLU A 78 8.95 6.20 -6.11
CA GLU A 78 9.91 7.18 -5.59
C GLU A 78 11.25 7.12 -6.33
N LYS A 79 11.75 5.92 -6.65
CA LYS A 79 12.94 5.77 -7.50
C LYS A 79 12.75 6.39 -8.88
N PHE A 80 11.59 6.16 -9.50
CA PHE A 80 11.25 6.73 -10.80
C PHE A 80 11.13 8.26 -10.76
N LYS A 81 10.49 8.80 -9.73
CA LYS A 81 10.41 10.24 -9.49
C LYS A 81 11.79 10.88 -9.37
N GLY A 82 12.72 10.22 -8.66
CA GLY A 82 14.11 10.66 -8.58
C GLY A 82 14.79 10.71 -9.95
N LYS A 83 14.66 9.63 -10.74
CA LYS A 83 15.21 9.57 -12.10
C LYS A 83 14.63 10.66 -13.01
N ILE A 84 13.31 10.88 -12.99
CA ILE A 84 12.69 11.95 -13.78
C ILE A 84 13.24 13.31 -13.38
N ALA A 85 13.38 13.58 -12.08
CA ALA A 85 13.91 14.86 -11.61
C ALA A 85 15.33 15.09 -12.12
N GLU A 86 16.21 14.09 -12.00
CA GLU A 86 17.58 14.11 -12.52
C GLU A 86 17.62 14.34 -14.03
N THR A 87 16.94 13.49 -14.82
CA THR A 87 16.89 13.61 -16.28
C THR A 87 16.28 14.94 -16.73
N SER A 88 15.29 15.47 -16.02
CA SER A 88 14.69 16.76 -16.35
C SER A 88 15.64 17.93 -16.12
N GLN A 89 16.47 17.86 -15.07
CA GLN A 89 17.49 18.87 -14.78
C GLN A 89 18.62 18.79 -15.82
N ASP A 90 19.07 17.59 -16.15
CA ASP A 90 20.09 17.36 -17.18
C ASP A 90 19.61 17.86 -18.55
N LEU A 91 18.34 17.63 -18.89
CA LEU A 91 17.74 18.12 -20.13
C LEU A 91 17.68 19.64 -20.16
N LEU A 92 17.26 20.26 -19.05
CA LEU A 92 17.23 21.70 -18.94
C LEU A 92 18.64 22.29 -19.05
N HIS A 93 19.64 21.64 -18.46
CA HIS A 93 21.04 22.05 -18.55
C HIS A 93 21.57 21.94 -19.99
N ALA A 94 21.34 20.82 -20.66
CA ALA A 94 21.71 20.60 -22.06
C ALA A 94 21.00 21.60 -23.01
N CYS A 95 19.71 21.89 -22.77
CA CYS A 95 18.99 22.93 -23.53
C CYS A 95 19.59 24.32 -23.33
N ILE A 96 20.00 24.68 -22.10
CA ILE A 96 20.65 25.96 -21.84
C ILE A 96 22.01 26.02 -22.55
N ILE A 97 22.81 24.95 -22.48
CA ILE A 97 24.11 24.87 -23.17
C ILE A 97 23.90 24.95 -24.68
N GLY A 98 22.99 24.17 -25.26
CA GLY A 98 22.71 24.16 -26.70
C GLY A 98 22.01 25.40 -27.24
N LEU A 99 21.42 26.24 -26.38
CA LEU A 99 20.96 27.59 -26.73
C LEU A 99 22.10 28.61 -26.72
N LEU A 100 23.13 28.37 -25.89
CA LEU A 100 24.33 29.22 -25.77
C LEU A 100 25.40 28.86 -26.81
N ASP A 101 25.44 27.61 -27.25
CA ASP A 101 26.35 27.05 -28.25
C ASP A 101 25.49 26.51 -29.40
N GLU A 102 25.50 27.16 -30.57
CA GLU A 102 24.52 27.05 -31.68
C GLU A 102 24.19 25.65 -32.25
N MET A 103 24.67 24.52 -31.68
CA MET A 103 24.34 23.15 -32.08
C MET A 103 24.55 22.14 -30.93
N ALA A 104 23.48 21.69 -30.26
CA ALA A 104 23.49 20.45 -29.45
C ALA A 104 22.12 19.74 -29.36
N PHE A 105 21.40 19.63 -30.49
CA PHE A 105 20.11 18.92 -30.54
C PHE A 105 20.23 17.39 -30.38
N ASP A 106 21.42 16.83 -30.55
CA ASP A 106 21.66 15.39 -30.42
C ASP A 106 21.65 14.93 -28.95
N GLU A 107 22.20 15.74 -28.03
CA GLU A 107 22.15 15.46 -26.59
C GLU A 107 20.72 15.52 -26.04
N ILE A 108 19.92 16.47 -26.53
CA ILE A 108 18.48 16.59 -26.21
C ILE A 108 17.73 15.33 -26.67
N ARG A 109 18.06 14.81 -27.86
CA ARG A 109 17.46 13.60 -28.43
C ARG A 109 17.81 12.37 -27.61
N ASP A 110 19.07 12.23 -27.22
CA ASP A 110 19.54 11.10 -26.41
C ASP A 110 18.91 11.11 -25.02
N LEU A 111 18.77 12.27 -24.39
CA LEU A 111 18.06 12.39 -23.12
C LEU A 111 16.56 12.10 -23.24
N SER A 112 15.91 12.58 -24.30
CA SER A 112 14.49 12.25 -24.55
C SER A 112 14.30 10.75 -24.72
N LYS A 113 15.27 10.05 -25.33
CA LYS A 113 15.22 8.60 -25.49
C LYS A 113 15.44 7.89 -24.16
N ALA A 114 16.40 8.34 -23.35
CA ALA A 114 16.65 7.80 -22.01
C ALA A 114 15.42 7.93 -21.09
N LEU A 115 14.65 9.02 -21.21
CA LEU A 115 13.39 9.20 -20.49
C LEU A 115 12.35 8.15 -20.92
N VAL A 116 12.19 7.92 -22.22
CA VAL A 116 11.26 6.90 -22.75
C VAL A 116 11.67 5.51 -22.27
N ASP A 117 12.96 5.18 -22.37
CA ASP A 117 13.50 3.89 -21.92
C ASP A 117 13.27 3.69 -20.40
N ALA A 118 13.39 4.75 -19.59
CA ALA A 118 13.11 4.69 -18.15
C ALA A 118 11.62 4.45 -17.83
N VAL A 119 10.71 5.02 -18.62
CA VAL A 119 9.26 4.78 -18.50
C VAL A 119 8.92 3.34 -18.87
N ASP A 120 9.48 2.82 -19.96
CA ASP A 120 9.28 1.44 -20.37
C ASP A 120 9.84 0.46 -19.33
N GLN A 121 11.00 0.76 -18.76
CA GLN A 121 11.58 -0.06 -17.70
C GLN A 121 10.73 -0.07 -16.43
N LEU A 122 10.16 1.08 -16.02
CA LEU A 122 9.23 1.12 -14.88
C LEU A 122 8.02 0.22 -15.12
N ARG A 123 7.45 0.26 -16.32
CA ARG A 123 6.32 -0.57 -16.69
C ARG A 123 6.67 -2.06 -16.58
N LEU A 124 7.82 -2.47 -17.10
CA LEU A 124 8.31 -3.84 -17.01
C LEU A 124 8.54 -4.27 -15.56
N ASP A 125 9.12 -3.39 -14.74
CA ASP A 125 9.37 -3.66 -13.31
C ASP A 125 8.04 -3.83 -12.54
N GLN A 126 7.03 -3.00 -12.82
CA GLN A 126 5.69 -3.11 -12.24
C GLN A 126 4.99 -4.40 -12.64
N GLU A 127 5.06 -4.77 -13.93
CA GLU A 127 4.47 -6.01 -14.43
C GLU A 127 5.16 -7.24 -13.83
N LYS A 128 6.49 -7.21 -13.69
CA LYS A 128 7.24 -8.27 -13.02
C LYS A 128 6.86 -8.39 -11.55
N ALA A 129 6.83 -7.28 -10.80
CA ALA A 129 6.44 -7.28 -9.40
C ALA A 129 5.02 -7.83 -9.20
N PHE A 130 4.09 -7.47 -10.09
CA PHE A 130 2.73 -8.02 -10.07
C PHE A 130 2.71 -9.53 -10.36
N ASN A 131 3.49 -10.00 -11.33
CA ASN A 131 3.57 -11.43 -11.64
C ASN A 131 4.19 -12.23 -10.50
N ASP A 132 5.27 -11.74 -9.88
CA ASP A 132 5.92 -12.36 -8.72
C ASP A 132 4.96 -12.42 -7.52
N PHE A 133 4.17 -11.36 -7.30
CA PHE A 133 3.14 -11.31 -6.27
C PHE A 133 2.03 -12.36 -6.49
N ILE A 134 1.58 -12.56 -7.74
CA ILE A 134 0.51 -13.50 -8.07
C ILE A 134 1.01 -14.95 -8.21
N ALA A 135 2.30 -15.19 -8.45
CA ALA A 135 2.87 -16.51 -8.71
C ALA A 135 2.52 -17.58 -7.64
N PRO A 136 2.58 -17.31 -6.32
CA PRO A 136 2.20 -18.26 -5.28
C PRO A 136 0.72 -18.69 -5.35
N TYR A 137 -0.16 -17.79 -5.82
CA TYR A 137 -1.60 -18.04 -5.94
C TYR A 137 -1.97 -18.78 -7.24
N LYS A 138 -1.13 -18.70 -8.27
CA LYS A 138 -1.25 -19.53 -9.48
C LYS A 138 -0.79 -20.97 -9.23
N ALA A 139 0.30 -21.15 -8.47
CA ALA A 139 0.84 -22.47 -8.14
C ALA A 139 -0.11 -23.31 -7.26
N SER A 140 -0.81 -22.67 -6.31
CA SER A 140 -1.74 -23.33 -5.39
C SER A 140 -3.07 -23.77 -6.01
N LYS A 141 -3.39 -23.34 -7.24
CA LYS A 141 -4.55 -23.78 -8.01
C LYS A 141 -4.29 -25.00 -8.90
N SER A 142 -3.06 -25.53 -8.91
CA SER A 142 -2.79 -26.80 -9.60
C SER A 142 -3.44 -27.94 -8.80
N PRO A 143 -4.37 -28.73 -9.39
CA PRO A 143 -4.93 -29.87 -8.70
C PRO A 143 -3.79 -30.87 -8.41
N PRO A 144 -3.78 -31.55 -7.24
CA PRO A 144 -2.82 -32.60 -7.01
C PRO A 144 -3.03 -33.64 -8.10
N LYS A 145 -1.98 -33.91 -8.90
CA LYS A 145 -1.94 -35.09 -9.75
C LYS A 145 -2.07 -36.29 -8.82
N ALA A 146 -3.28 -36.83 -8.71
CA ALA A 146 -3.53 -38.12 -8.11
C ALA A 146 -2.84 -39.17 -8.99
N THR A 147 -1.58 -39.46 -8.70
CA THR A 147 -0.97 -40.74 -9.08
C THR A 147 -1.64 -41.79 -8.21
N MET A 148 -2.78 -42.33 -8.66
CA MET A 148 -3.30 -43.59 -8.13
C MET A 148 -2.30 -44.67 -8.52
N SER A 149 -1.55 -45.15 -7.53
CA SER A 149 -0.78 -46.38 -7.61
C SER A 149 -1.77 -47.54 -7.67
N MET A 150 -2.03 -48.05 -8.87
CA MET A 150 -2.60 -49.39 -9.04
C MET A 150 -1.46 -50.40 -8.96
N ASP A 151 -1.11 -50.78 -7.74
CA ASP A 151 -0.38 -52.04 -7.52
C ASP A 151 -0.76 -52.57 -6.14
N GLY A 152 -1.49 -53.67 -6.13
CA GLY A 152 -1.88 -54.36 -4.89
C GLY A 152 -3.29 -54.95 -4.92
N PHE A 153 -3.58 -55.83 -5.88
CA PHE A 153 -4.64 -56.83 -5.72
C PHE A 153 -4.23 -58.11 -6.46
N ILE A 154 -3.56 -59.02 -5.76
CA ILE A 154 -3.73 -60.48 -5.81
C ILE A 154 -3.45 -61.02 -4.40
#